data_AF-A0A0M3DAT5-F1
#
_entry.id   AF-A0A0M3DAT5-F1
#
_cell.length_a   1.000
_cell.length_b   1.000
_cell.length_c   1.000
_cell.angle_alpha   90.00
_cell.angle_beta   90.00
_cell.angle_gamma   90.00
#
_symmetry.space_group_name_H-M   'P 1'
#
loop_
_entity.id
_entity.type
_entity.pdbx_description
1 polymer ?
#
loop_
_entity_poly.entity_id
_entity_poly.type
_entity_poly.pdbx_seq_one_letter_code
_entity_poly.pdbx_strand_id
1 'polypeptide(L)'
;MPRYFSGAQAQAEAMKAAWVAAGGSLEDLTLDAFEALEKRTDLEVLRVPEFVPRDSELGCSVAGGYRHTPPTLVVTESMSWRRQQFTLLHELGHHVQRTTVSLGKAVLRQQDRAGFEDAACDAFAASTLLPDDMVDEASIPFGGPSAQTAVDLFETSNASRAAISVRISGRLRGAGAVAVVNEAGIVTFAAGRGSIYAPARLSDQSDNPLIRAALEDRDPKRVWSRDDARIWYSSGHSTNELYGQAAWAGDRLFVVMVEESAPWRSYSPPREQTSLQRKSRWATCNTCAKSFEVHRYCLTCSKPKCPSGHCGCTAPTLFEKMCDSCTFVKHTSQFTEGSAVCKECE
;
A
#
# COMPACT_ATOMS: atom_id res chain seq x y z
N MET A 1 3.78 12.95 6.93
CA MET A 1 3.79 12.04 5.77
C MET A 1 4.54 10.78 6.18
N PRO A 2 4.01 9.57 5.92
CA PRO A 2 4.77 8.34 6.13
C PRO A 2 6.06 8.43 5.32
N ARG A 3 7.22 8.31 5.96
CA ARG A 3 8.49 8.21 5.23
C ARG A 3 8.52 6.85 4.57
N TYR A 4 8.58 6.82 3.25
CA TYR A 4 8.73 5.57 2.53
C TYR A 4 10.19 5.15 2.61
N PHE A 5 10.48 4.13 3.42
CA PHE A 5 11.82 3.57 3.52
C PHE A 5 12.04 2.57 2.39
N SER A 6 12.83 2.97 1.39
CA SER A 6 13.24 2.07 0.32
C SER A 6 13.95 0.84 0.91
N GLY A 7 13.45 -0.35 0.60
CA GLY A 7 14.03 -1.62 1.06
C GLY A 7 13.36 -2.24 2.30
N ALA A 8 12.44 -1.55 2.98
CA ALA A 8 11.73 -2.11 4.14
C ALA A 8 10.97 -3.40 3.79
N GLN A 9 10.32 -3.46 2.62
CA GLN A 9 9.67 -4.69 2.15
C GLN A 9 10.67 -5.82 1.86
N ALA A 10 11.82 -5.51 1.25
CA ALA A 10 12.85 -6.52 1.00
C ALA A 10 13.44 -7.06 2.31
N GLN A 11 13.61 -6.20 3.33
CA GLN A 11 14.01 -6.59 4.67
C GLN A 11 12.96 -7.49 5.33
N ALA A 12 11.67 -7.15 5.22
CA ALA A 12 10.57 -7.97 5.73
C ALA A 12 10.53 -9.37 5.10
N GLU A 13 10.73 -9.50 3.79
CA GLU A 13 10.84 -10.81 3.14
C GLU A 13 12.05 -11.60 3.62
N ALA A 14 13.20 -10.94 3.83
CA ALA A 14 14.37 -11.58 4.42
C ALA A 14 14.15 -11.99 5.89
N MET A 15 13.34 -11.24 6.65
CA MET A 15 12.92 -11.60 8.01
C MET A 15 12.03 -12.85 8.02
N LYS A 16 11.06 -12.97 7.10
CA LYS A 16 10.25 -14.18 6.93
C LYS A 16 11.12 -15.40 6.61
N ALA A 17 12.07 -15.25 5.69
CA ALA A 17 13.01 -16.32 5.35
C ALA A 17 13.88 -16.74 6.56
N ALA A 18 14.35 -15.77 7.35
CA ALA A 18 15.11 -16.03 8.57
C ALA A 18 14.26 -16.74 9.65
N TRP A 19 13.00 -16.35 9.81
CA TRP A 19 12.05 -17.01 10.72
C TRP A 19 11.85 -18.48 10.35
N VAL A 20 11.61 -18.77 9.07
CA VAL A 20 11.46 -20.14 8.56
C VAL A 20 12.76 -20.94 8.75
N ALA A 21 13.92 -20.34 8.47
CA ALA A 21 15.22 -20.98 8.68
C ALA A 21 15.50 -21.32 10.16
N ALA A 22 14.91 -20.58 11.10
CA ALA A 22 14.95 -20.86 12.53
C ALA A 22 13.91 -21.91 13.00
N GLY A 23 13.22 -22.56 12.06
CA GLY A 23 12.22 -23.60 12.31
C GLY A 23 10.83 -23.04 12.63
N GLY A 24 10.56 -21.77 12.33
CA GLY A 24 9.24 -21.16 12.48
C GLY A 24 8.30 -21.46 11.31
N SER A 25 7.00 -21.47 11.56
CA SER A 25 5.94 -21.56 10.54
C SER A 25 5.34 -20.17 10.30
N LEU A 26 5.24 -19.73 9.04
CA LEU A 26 4.55 -18.48 8.69
C LEU A 26 3.03 -18.67 8.69
N GLU A 27 2.56 -19.87 8.34
CA GLU A 27 1.15 -20.22 8.34
C GLU A 27 0.60 -20.16 9.78
N ASP A 28 1.32 -20.73 10.75
CA ASP A 28 0.93 -20.70 12.16
C ASP A 28 0.88 -19.26 12.67
N LEU A 29 1.85 -18.40 12.30
CA LEU A 29 1.83 -16.97 12.65
C LEU A 29 0.66 -16.21 12.02
N THR A 30 0.24 -16.62 10.82
CA THR A 30 -0.90 -16.02 10.11
C THR A 30 -2.21 -16.37 10.80
N LEU A 31 -2.35 -17.64 11.21
CA LEU A 31 -3.53 -18.16 11.88
C LEU A 31 -3.65 -17.64 13.32
N ASP A 32 -2.61 -17.78 14.14
CA ASP A 32 -2.55 -17.23 15.50
C ASP A 32 -1.10 -17.06 15.97
N ALA A 33 -0.60 -15.82 15.96
CA ALA A 33 0.78 -15.55 16.38
C ALA A 33 1.01 -15.80 17.87
N PHE A 34 0.01 -15.66 18.74
CA PHE A 34 0.16 -15.99 20.15
C PHE A 34 0.36 -17.50 20.30
N GLU A 35 -0.54 -18.30 19.73
CA GLU A 35 -0.45 -19.76 19.83
C GLU A 35 0.86 -20.29 19.25
N ALA A 36 1.31 -19.72 18.13
CA ALA A 36 2.56 -20.11 17.48
C ALA A 36 3.80 -19.75 18.32
N LEU A 37 3.81 -18.56 18.94
CA LEU A 37 4.99 -18.04 19.66
C LEU A 37 5.06 -18.53 21.11
N GLU A 38 3.94 -18.81 21.77
CA GLU A 38 3.92 -19.39 23.12
C GLU A 38 4.47 -20.83 23.17
N LYS A 39 4.52 -21.52 22.02
CA LYS A 39 5.12 -22.86 21.89
C LYS A 39 6.64 -22.84 21.73
N ARG A 40 7.25 -21.67 21.56
CA ARG A 40 8.70 -21.51 21.38
C ARG A 40 9.45 -21.60 22.71
N THR A 41 10.71 -22.00 22.66
CA THR A 41 11.60 -22.11 23.83
C THR A 41 12.76 -21.10 23.80
N ASP A 42 12.94 -20.40 22.68
CA ASP A 42 13.99 -19.41 22.44
C ASP A 42 13.52 -17.96 22.65
N LEU A 43 12.23 -17.76 22.90
CA LEU A 43 11.64 -16.47 23.28
C LEU A 43 10.44 -16.67 24.21
N GLU A 44 10.13 -15.63 24.98
CA GLU A 44 8.96 -15.55 25.85
C GLU A 44 7.93 -14.54 25.32
N VAL A 45 6.66 -14.83 25.51
CA VAL A 45 5.56 -13.89 25.21
C VAL A 45 4.96 -13.41 26.54
N LEU A 46 4.90 -12.11 26.74
CA LEU A 46 4.36 -11.49 27.96
C LEU A 46 3.24 -10.51 27.61
N ARG A 47 2.04 -10.79 28.12
CA ARG A 47 0.88 -9.89 28.02
C ARG A 47 0.77 -9.05 29.28
N VAL A 48 0.56 -7.74 29.13
CA VAL A 48 0.50 -6.80 30.27
C VAL A 48 -0.76 -5.92 30.23
N PRO A 49 -1.42 -5.63 31.38
CA PRO A 49 -2.68 -4.88 31.40
C PRO A 49 -2.61 -3.46 30.82
N GLU A 50 -1.65 -2.63 31.26
CA GLU A 50 -1.40 -1.29 30.71
C GLU A 50 -0.03 -0.78 31.23
N PHE A 51 0.82 -0.25 30.32
CA PHE A 51 2.14 0.33 30.56
C PHE A 51 3.31 -0.62 30.92
N VAL A 52 4.41 -0.48 30.16
CA VAL A 52 5.65 -1.24 30.35
C VAL A 52 6.47 -0.63 31.50
N PRO A 53 7.06 -1.44 32.42
CA PRO A 53 7.95 -0.94 33.46
C PRO A 53 9.06 -0.04 32.93
N ARG A 54 9.51 0.94 33.74
CA ARG A 54 10.55 1.95 33.42
C ARG A 54 11.91 1.37 32.98
N ASP A 55 12.13 0.06 33.12
CA ASP A 55 13.38 -0.64 32.81
C ASP A 55 13.44 -1.12 31.35
N SER A 56 12.50 -0.68 30.53
CA SER A 56 12.41 -1.08 29.14
C SER A 56 13.25 -0.14 28.29
N GLU A 57 14.23 -0.66 27.55
CA GLU A 57 14.91 0.04 26.44
C GLU A 57 13.95 0.32 25.26
N LEU A 58 12.68 0.67 25.54
CA LEU A 58 11.61 0.78 24.57
C LEU A 58 11.60 2.16 23.92
N GLY A 59 12.19 2.21 22.74
CA GLY A 59 12.00 3.28 21.77
C GLY A 59 10.69 3.17 20.97
N CYS A 60 9.96 2.05 21.05
CA CYS A 60 8.75 1.82 20.26
C CYS A 60 7.49 1.82 21.14
N SER A 61 6.39 2.27 20.54
CA SER A 61 5.20 2.87 21.18
C SER A 61 4.58 2.12 22.37
N VAL A 62 3.75 2.85 23.14
CA VAL A 62 2.91 2.44 24.30
C VAL A 62 2.16 1.08 24.14
N ALA A 63 2.09 0.50 22.95
CA ALA A 63 1.38 -0.73 22.60
C ALA A 63 2.15 -2.04 22.89
N GLY A 64 3.48 -2.06 22.88
CA GLY A 64 4.28 -3.28 22.97
C GLY A 64 5.78 -3.02 23.08
N GLY A 65 6.57 -4.09 23.10
CA GLY A 65 8.01 -3.95 23.17
C GLY A 65 8.84 -5.23 23.19
N TYR A 66 10.06 -5.17 22.67
CA TYR A 66 11.01 -6.27 22.68
C TYR A 66 12.11 -6.09 23.74
N ARG A 67 12.35 -7.12 24.57
CA ARG A 67 13.51 -7.23 25.47
C ARG A 67 14.44 -8.30 24.96
N HIS A 68 15.74 -8.03 24.97
CA HIS A 68 16.73 -8.97 24.44
C HIS A 68 17.18 -10.04 25.44
N THR A 69 17.16 -9.76 26.75
CA THR A 69 17.74 -10.65 27.77
C THR A 69 16.83 -10.78 28.99
N PRO A 70 16.15 -11.93 29.19
CA PRO A 70 15.92 -12.96 28.15
C PRO A 70 15.12 -12.38 26.96
N PRO A 71 15.12 -13.02 25.78
CA PRO A 71 14.29 -12.60 24.66
C PRO A 71 12.80 -12.64 25.03
N THR A 72 12.16 -11.49 25.17
CA THR A 72 10.75 -11.39 25.56
C THR A 72 10.00 -10.41 24.67
N LEU A 73 8.88 -10.85 24.11
CA LEU A 73 7.92 -10.04 23.35
C LEU A 73 6.82 -9.58 24.29
N VAL A 74 6.72 -8.27 24.52
CA VAL A 74 5.74 -7.66 25.42
C VAL A 74 4.61 -7.05 24.61
N VAL A 75 3.36 -7.38 24.95
CA VAL A 75 2.16 -6.85 24.27
C VAL A 75 1.14 -6.38 25.29
N THR A 76 0.56 -5.19 25.08
CA THR A 76 -0.48 -4.65 25.97
C THR A 76 -1.85 -5.27 25.71
N GLU A 77 -2.58 -5.58 26.77
CA GLU A 77 -3.91 -6.23 26.73
C GLU A 77 -5.05 -5.27 26.45
N SER A 78 -4.85 -3.96 26.67
CA SER A 78 -5.85 -2.91 26.44
C SER A 78 -6.19 -2.70 24.95
N MET A 79 -5.44 -3.33 24.05
CA MET A 79 -5.67 -3.29 22.61
C MET A 79 -6.67 -4.35 22.15
N SER A 80 -7.31 -4.14 20.99
CA SER A 80 -8.10 -5.20 20.36
C SER A 80 -7.22 -6.40 19.99
N TRP A 81 -7.80 -7.61 19.99
CA TRP A 81 -7.09 -8.86 19.67
C TRP A 81 -6.24 -8.77 18.40
N ARG A 82 -6.82 -8.28 17.30
CA ARG A 82 -6.12 -8.12 16.02
C ARG A 82 -4.95 -7.13 16.08
N ARG A 83 -5.03 -6.11 16.94
CA ARG A 83 -3.92 -5.18 17.17
C ARG A 83 -2.85 -5.80 18.07
N GLN A 84 -3.23 -6.65 19.03
CA GLN A 84 -2.27 -7.46 19.80
C GLN A 84 -1.48 -8.39 18.88
N GLN A 85 -2.15 -9.10 17.96
CA GLN A 85 -1.54 -9.96 16.96
C GLN A 85 -0.51 -9.21 16.08
N PHE A 86 -0.88 -8.03 15.56
CA PHE A 86 0.04 -7.19 14.79
C PHE A 86 1.25 -6.75 15.63
N THR A 87 1.00 -6.29 16.85
CA THR A 87 2.06 -5.81 17.75
C THR A 87 3.01 -6.94 18.09
N LEU A 88 2.51 -8.13 18.41
CA LEU A 88 3.32 -9.31 18.69
C LEU A 88 4.26 -9.64 17.52
N LEU A 89 3.74 -9.61 16.29
CA LEU A 89 4.55 -9.86 15.10
C LEU A 89 5.54 -8.71 14.79
N HIS A 90 5.19 -7.47 15.13
CA HIS A 90 6.12 -6.34 15.04
C HIS A 90 7.31 -6.56 15.99
N GLU A 91 7.06 -6.93 17.24
CA GLU A 91 8.12 -7.24 18.21
C GLU A 91 8.92 -8.48 17.81
N LEU A 92 8.28 -9.51 17.25
CA LEU A 92 8.97 -10.64 16.64
C LEU A 92 9.92 -10.17 15.54
N GLY A 93 9.52 -9.17 14.76
CA GLY A 93 10.36 -8.55 13.75
C GLY A 93 11.66 -7.99 14.34
N HIS A 94 11.59 -7.29 15.47
CA HIS A 94 12.79 -6.82 16.17
C HIS A 94 13.65 -7.99 16.64
N HIS A 95 13.05 -9.02 17.20
CA HIS A 95 13.77 -10.23 17.60
C HIS A 95 14.54 -10.85 16.43
N VAL A 96 13.87 -11.10 15.29
CA VAL A 96 14.47 -11.70 14.09
C VAL A 96 15.62 -10.84 13.55
N GLN A 97 15.46 -9.52 13.49
CA GLN A 97 16.52 -8.62 13.03
C GLN A 97 17.72 -8.61 14.00
N ARG A 98 17.46 -8.76 15.31
CA ARG A 98 18.50 -8.76 16.34
C ARG A 98 19.29 -10.06 16.38
N THR A 99 18.63 -11.20 16.19
CA THR A 99 19.26 -12.54 16.25
C THR A 99 19.87 -12.96 14.92
N THR A 100 19.50 -12.32 13.81
CA THR A 100 20.05 -12.61 12.48
C THR A 100 21.09 -11.56 12.07
N VAL A 101 22.37 -11.96 12.09
CA VAL A 101 23.51 -11.07 11.82
C VAL A 101 23.42 -10.31 10.49
N SER A 102 22.93 -10.95 9.42
CA SER A 102 22.78 -10.31 8.10
C SER A 102 21.73 -9.21 8.11
N LEU A 103 20.59 -9.44 8.78
CA LEU A 103 19.51 -8.48 8.92
C LEU A 103 19.93 -7.28 9.78
N GLY A 104 20.57 -7.52 10.92
CA GLY A 104 21.12 -6.45 11.76
C GLY A 104 22.17 -5.61 11.04
N LYS A 105 23.04 -6.23 10.23
CA LYS A 105 23.98 -5.52 9.35
C LYS A 105 23.27 -4.66 8.30
N ALA A 106 22.13 -5.08 7.78
CA ALA A 106 21.35 -4.31 6.81
C ALA A 106 20.75 -3.05 7.46
N VAL A 107 20.22 -3.15 8.68
CA VAL A 107 19.73 -2.01 9.47
C VAL A 107 20.85 -1.01 9.74
N LEU A 108 22.02 -1.47 10.20
CA LEU A 108 23.15 -0.60 10.54
C LEU A 108 23.69 0.26 9.37
N ARG A 109 23.46 -0.18 8.13
CA ARG A 109 23.85 0.53 6.90
C ARG A 109 22.91 1.68 6.54
N GLN A 110 21.74 1.76 7.16
CA GLN A 110 20.76 2.81 6.88
C GLN A 110 21.14 4.10 7.60
N GLN A 111 20.82 5.24 6.97
CA GLN A 111 21.01 6.56 7.57
C GLN A 111 20.05 6.78 8.75
N ASP A 112 18.78 6.44 8.55
CA ASP A 112 17.74 6.45 9.58
C ASP A 112 17.45 5.00 10.00
N ARG A 113 18.27 4.49 10.92
CA ARG A 113 18.26 3.09 11.35
C ARG A 113 16.95 2.72 12.03
N ALA A 114 16.53 3.52 13.02
CA ALA A 114 15.30 3.29 13.77
C ALA A 114 14.08 3.35 12.85
N GLY A 115 13.99 4.38 11.99
CA GLY A 115 12.87 4.49 11.06
C GLY A 115 12.80 3.35 10.05
N PHE A 116 13.95 2.88 9.55
CA PHE A 116 14.00 1.71 8.67
C PHE A 116 13.64 0.41 9.40
N GLU A 117 14.16 0.22 10.61
CA GLU A 117 13.90 -0.96 11.44
C GLU A 117 12.39 -1.08 11.74
N ASP A 118 11.77 0.00 12.22
CA ASP A 118 10.34 0.05 12.51
C ASP A 118 9.51 -0.19 11.26
N ALA A 119 9.88 0.43 10.13
CA ALA A 119 9.18 0.22 8.86
C ALA A 119 9.31 -1.21 8.33
N ALA A 120 10.44 -1.88 8.57
CA ALA A 120 10.63 -3.29 8.23
C ALA A 120 9.83 -4.21 9.16
N CYS A 121 9.77 -3.93 10.47
CA CYS A 121 8.92 -4.65 11.42
C CYS A 121 7.43 -4.50 11.08
N ASP A 122 6.98 -3.29 10.75
CA ASP A 122 5.60 -3.05 10.29
C ASP A 122 5.29 -3.81 8.99
N ALA A 123 6.21 -3.80 8.03
CA ALA A 123 6.06 -4.52 6.78
C ALA A 123 6.04 -6.05 7.00
N PHE A 124 6.89 -6.55 7.90
CA PHE A 124 6.92 -7.96 8.30
C PHE A 124 5.59 -8.36 8.96
N ALA A 125 5.15 -7.65 10.00
CA ALA A 125 3.90 -7.94 10.69
C ALA A 125 2.69 -7.90 9.75
N ALA A 126 2.59 -6.85 8.91
CA ALA A 126 1.48 -6.69 7.97
C ALA A 126 1.41 -7.81 6.93
N SER A 127 2.57 -8.22 6.38
CA SER A 127 2.63 -9.21 5.30
C SER A 127 2.69 -10.65 5.80
N THR A 128 2.93 -10.88 7.09
CA THR A 128 2.72 -12.17 7.76
C THR A 128 1.26 -12.35 8.15
N LEU A 129 0.59 -11.34 8.73
CA LEU A 129 -0.85 -11.46 9.07
C LEU A 129 -1.79 -11.57 7.89
N LEU A 130 -1.41 -10.96 6.77
CA LEU A 130 -2.23 -10.92 5.58
C LEU A 130 -1.36 -11.15 4.34
N PRO A 131 -0.92 -12.41 4.10
CA PRO A 131 -0.06 -12.80 2.97
C PRO A 131 -0.65 -12.43 1.61
N ASP A 132 0.21 -12.31 0.58
CA ASP A 132 -0.23 -11.86 -0.75
C ASP A 132 -1.19 -12.86 -1.43
N ASP A 133 -0.87 -14.14 -1.33
CA ASP A 133 -1.65 -15.28 -1.81
C ASP A 133 -3.04 -15.35 -1.15
N MET A 134 -3.13 -15.18 0.17
CA MET A 134 -4.41 -15.15 0.88
C MET A 134 -5.34 -14.06 0.33
N VAL A 135 -4.82 -12.86 0.06
CA VAL A 135 -5.62 -11.76 -0.49
C VAL A 135 -6.01 -12.03 -1.94
N ASP A 136 -5.10 -12.61 -2.73
CA ASP A 136 -5.33 -12.94 -4.12
C ASP A 136 -6.39 -14.06 -4.25
N GLU A 137 -6.28 -15.13 -3.45
CA GLU A 137 -7.23 -16.24 -3.36
C GLU A 137 -8.63 -15.76 -2.97
N ALA A 138 -8.74 -14.92 -1.93
CA ALA A 138 -10.01 -14.32 -1.52
C ALA A 138 -10.62 -13.39 -2.59
N SER A 139 -9.81 -12.94 -3.57
CA SER A 139 -10.26 -12.11 -4.68
C SER A 139 -10.72 -12.92 -5.90
N ILE A 140 -10.33 -14.20 -6.02
CA ILE A 140 -10.63 -15.05 -7.18
C ILE A 140 -12.13 -15.18 -7.45
N PRO A 141 -13.01 -15.47 -6.46
CA PRO A 141 -14.43 -15.71 -6.71
C PRO A 141 -15.14 -14.51 -7.37
N PHE A 142 -14.62 -13.31 -7.15
CA PHE A 142 -15.19 -12.06 -7.64
C PHE A 142 -14.47 -11.52 -8.88
N GLY A 143 -13.39 -12.17 -9.33
CA GLY A 143 -12.55 -11.67 -10.41
C GLY A 143 -11.70 -10.44 -10.05
N GLY A 144 -11.54 -10.15 -8.75
CA GLY A 144 -10.74 -9.05 -8.21
C GLY A 144 -11.20 -8.58 -6.82
N PRO A 145 -10.47 -7.66 -6.17
CA PRO A 145 -10.78 -7.24 -4.80
C PRO A 145 -12.13 -6.51 -4.70
N SER A 146 -12.97 -6.97 -3.78
CA SER A 146 -14.34 -6.48 -3.59
C SER A 146 -14.63 -6.15 -2.11
N ALA A 147 -15.80 -5.61 -1.79
CA ALA A 147 -16.20 -5.46 -0.38
C ALA A 147 -16.39 -6.82 0.30
N GLN A 148 -16.89 -7.82 -0.43
CA GLN A 148 -17.01 -9.18 0.09
C GLN A 148 -15.63 -9.79 0.38
N THR A 149 -14.64 -9.58 -0.50
CA THR A 149 -13.24 -9.97 -0.24
C THR A 149 -12.73 -9.38 1.08
N ALA A 150 -13.09 -8.13 1.41
CA ALA A 150 -12.69 -7.51 2.67
C ALA A 150 -13.34 -8.17 3.90
N VAL A 151 -14.60 -8.59 3.77
CA VAL A 151 -15.32 -9.35 4.81
C VAL A 151 -14.68 -10.73 4.98
N ASP A 152 -14.48 -11.47 3.89
CA ASP A 152 -13.89 -12.81 3.91
C ASP A 152 -12.50 -12.81 4.57
N LEU A 153 -11.65 -11.83 4.23
CA LEU A 153 -10.34 -11.67 4.86
C LEU A 153 -10.44 -11.26 6.33
N PHE A 154 -11.44 -10.48 6.72
CA PHE A 154 -11.62 -10.10 8.12
C PHE A 154 -12.08 -11.29 8.96
N GLU A 155 -12.86 -12.19 8.40
CA GLU A 155 -13.37 -13.39 9.08
C GLU A 155 -12.32 -14.50 9.15
N THR A 156 -11.50 -14.65 8.11
CA THR A 156 -10.50 -15.74 7.99
C THR A 156 -9.11 -15.39 8.50
N SER A 157 -8.86 -14.12 8.85
CA SER A 157 -7.55 -13.68 9.37
C SER A 157 -7.64 -12.86 10.65
N ASN A 158 -6.51 -12.75 11.34
CA ASN A 158 -6.32 -11.83 12.45
C ASN A 158 -5.95 -10.40 12.01
N ALA A 159 -6.07 -10.06 10.72
CA ALA A 159 -5.75 -8.74 10.20
C ALA A 159 -6.81 -7.70 10.56
N SER A 160 -6.36 -6.50 10.95
CA SER A 160 -7.28 -5.38 11.21
C SER A 160 -7.95 -4.86 9.92
N ARG A 161 -9.11 -4.22 10.04
CA ARG A 161 -9.81 -3.60 8.90
C ARG A 161 -8.96 -2.55 8.16
N ALA A 162 -8.09 -1.86 8.89
CA ALA A 162 -7.12 -0.93 8.31
C ALA A 162 -6.08 -1.66 7.45
N ALA A 163 -5.49 -2.75 7.97
CA ALA A 163 -4.54 -3.56 7.23
C ALA A 163 -5.18 -4.16 5.97
N ILE A 164 -6.38 -4.72 6.09
CA ILE A 164 -7.17 -5.24 4.96
C ILE A 164 -7.41 -4.17 3.91
N SER A 165 -7.83 -2.97 4.32
CA SER A 165 -8.10 -1.85 3.40
C SER A 165 -6.86 -1.44 2.60
N VAL A 166 -5.69 -1.36 3.25
CA VAL A 166 -4.43 -1.06 2.57
C VAL A 166 -4.11 -2.14 1.54
N ARG A 167 -4.21 -3.42 1.91
CA ARG A 167 -3.83 -4.56 1.04
C ARG A 167 -4.77 -4.70 -0.15
N ILE A 168 -6.07 -4.49 0.05
CA ILE A 168 -7.09 -4.46 -1.02
C ILE A 168 -6.86 -3.25 -1.93
N SER A 169 -6.63 -2.06 -1.38
CA SER A 169 -6.38 -0.85 -2.19
C SER A 169 -5.15 -1.03 -3.11
N GLY A 170 -4.12 -1.73 -2.63
CA GLY A 170 -2.92 -2.10 -3.39
C GLY A 170 -3.16 -3.07 -4.55
N ARG A 171 -4.35 -3.69 -4.64
CA ARG A 171 -4.73 -4.66 -5.67
C ARG A 171 -5.85 -4.19 -6.59
N LEU A 172 -6.39 -2.99 -6.37
CA LEU A 172 -7.38 -2.42 -7.29
C LEU A 172 -6.78 -2.30 -8.70
N ARG A 173 -7.56 -2.70 -9.71
CA ARG A 173 -7.15 -2.65 -11.13
C ARG A 173 -7.12 -1.22 -11.68
N GLY A 174 -8.04 -0.38 -11.21
CA GLY A 174 -8.14 1.05 -11.54
C GLY A 174 -7.88 1.95 -10.34
N ALA A 175 -8.04 3.26 -10.53
CA ALA A 175 -8.04 4.20 -9.43
C ALA A 175 -9.29 4.02 -8.57
N GLY A 176 -9.14 4.19 -7.26
CA GLY A 176 -10.21 3.93 -6.31
C GLY A 176 -9.78 4.07 -4.86
N ALA A 177 -10.71 3.82 -3.96
CA ALA A 177 -10.49 3.84 -2.52
C ALA A 177 -11.22 2.68 -1.84
N VAL A 178 -10.63 2.24 -0.72
CA VAL A 178 -11.24 1.32 0.23
C VAL A 178 -11.37 2.06 1.55
N ALA A 179 -12.58 2.15 2.08
CA ALA A 179 -12.88 2.83 3.34
C ALA A 179 -13.56 1.89 4.33
N VAL A 180 -13.36 2.18 5.61
CA VAL A 180 -14.02 1.53 6.74
C VAL A 180 -14.86 2.58 7.44
N VAL A 181 -16.16 2.36 7.48
CA VAL A 181 -17.15 3.32 7.98
C VAL A 181 -17.86 2.75 9.20
N ASN A 182 -18.17 3.60 10.18
CA ASN A 182 -18.97 3.20 11.34
C ASN A 182 -20.48 3.35 11.07
N GLU A 183 -21.29 3.03 12.09
CA GLU A 183 -22.75 3.04 12.01
C GLU A 183 -23.37 4.42 11.77
N ALA A 184 -22.60 5.49 11.99
CA ALA A 184 -23.01 6.86 11.75
C ALA A 184 -22.55 7.39 10.37
N GLY A 185 -21.99 6.54 9.50
CA GLY A 185 -21.46 6.99 8.21
C GLY A 185 -20.09 7.68 8.32
N ILE A 186 -19.43 7.64 9.48
CA ILE A 186 -18.14 8.29 9.72
C ILE A 186 -16.99 7.36 9.35
N VAL A 187 -16.04 7.87 8.58
CA VAL A 187 -14.85 7.13 8.14
C VAL A 187 -13.90 6.93 9.32
N THR A 188 -13.60 5.67 9.63
CA THR A 188 -12.63 5.27 10.67
C THR A 188 -11.24 5.00 10.10
N PHE A 189 -11.18 4.56 8.84
CA PHE A 189 -9.94 4.36 8.08
C PHE A 189 -10.24 4.40 6.59
N ALA A 190 -9.29 4.83 5.77
CA ALA A 190 -9.37 4.68 4.32
C ALA A 190 -7.99 4.61 3.67
N ALA A 191 -7.90 3.91 2.55
CA ALA A 191 -6.71 3.81 1.70
C ALA A 191 -7.11 3.99 0.23
N GLY A 192 -6.27 4.64 -0.55
CA GLY A 192 -6.54 4.98 -1.95
C GLY A 192 -5.46 4.47 -2.89
N ARG A 193 -5.83 4.30 -4.17
CA ARG A 193 -4.93 3.96 -5.27
C ARG A 193 -5.19 4.90 -6.45
N GLY A 194 -4.11 5.29 -7.14
CA GLY A 194 -4.19 6.06 -8.37
C GLY A 194 -4.53 7.54 -8.11
N SER A 195 -5.39 8.11 -8.93
CA SER A 195 -5.83 9.51 -8.88
C SER A 195 -6.88 9.81 -7.81
N ILE A 196 -7.47 8.78 -7.20
CA ILE A 196 -8.51 8.96 -6.19
C ILE A 196 -7.87 9.20 -4.82
N TYR A 197 -8.20 10.33 -4.21
CA TYR A 197 -7.93 10.58 -2.80
C TYR A 197 -8.97 9.84 -1.95
N ALA A 198 -8.51 9.01 -1.04
CA ALA A 198 -9.39 8.34 -0.07
C ALA A 198 -10.05 9.38 0.86
N PRO A 199 -11.28 9.12 1.36
CA PRO A 199 -11.91 10.02 2.32
C PRO A 199 -11.06 10.15 3.59
N ALA A 200 -11.08 11.35 4.18
CA ALA A 200 -10.33 11.61 5.39
C ALA A 200 -10.90 10.83 6.57
N ARG A 201 -10.03 10.41 7.50
CA ARG A 201 -10.51 9.89 8.79
C ARG A 201 -11.37 10.94 9.49
N LEU A 202 -12.45 10.50 10.12
CA LEU A 202 -13.49 11.31 10.75
C LEU A 202 -14.36 12.14 9.79
N SER A 203 -14.21 11.98 8.47
CA SER A 203 -15.17 12.59 7.54
C SER A 203 -16.51 11.86 7.56
N ASP A 204 -17.59 12.61 7.48
CA ASP A 204 -18.94 12.08 7.28
C ASP A 204 -19.15 11.71 5.81
N GLN A 205 -19.60 10.49 5.55
CA GLN A 205 -19.98 9.98 4.24
C GLN A 205 -21.38 9.34 4.25
N SER A 206 -22.20 9.65 5.26
CA SER A 206 -23.58 9.14 5.39
C SER A 206 -24.46 9.54 4.21
N ASP A 207 -24.14 10.63 3.52
CA ASP A 207 -24.86 11.07 2.33
C ASP A 207 -24.49 10.34 1.03
N ASN A 208 -23.45 9.50 1.07
CA ASN A 208 -23.11 8.63 -0.06
C ASN A 208 -24.24 7.64 -0.34
N PRO A 209 -24.82 7.60 -1.56
CA PRO A 209 -25.91 6.68 -1.89
C PRO A 209 -25.65 5.22 -1.53
N LEU A 210 -24.40 4.76 -1.66
CA LEU A 210 -24.01 3.40 -1.29
C LEU A 210 -24.00 3.19 0.22
N ILE A 211 -23.40 4.13 0.96
CA ILE A 211 -23.31 4.04 2.42
C ILE A 211 -24.69 4.19 3.03
N ARG A 212 -25.47 5.18 2.58
CA ARG A 212 -26.87 5.36 3.00
C ARG A 212 -27.68 4.08 2.83
N ALA A 213 -27.62 3.44 1.66
CA ALA A 213 -28.33 2.19 1.41
C ALA A 213 -27.93 1.04 2.35
N ALA A 214 -26.65 0.97 2.74
CA ALA A 214 -26.14 -0.03 3.70
C ALA A 214 -26.39 0.34 5.17
N LEU A 215 -26.68 1.61 5.48
CA LEU A 215 -27.08 2.07 6.81
C LEU A 215 -28.59 1.87 7.05
N GLU A 216 -29.41 2.10 6.01
CA GLU A 216 -30.87 1.92 6.05
C GLU A 216 -31.28 0.45 6.17
N ASP A 217 -30.47 -0.46 5.64
CA ASP A 217 -30.64 -1.91 5.73
C ASP A 217 -29.34 -2.53 6.24
N ARG A 218 -29.33 -3.06 7.47
CA ARG A 218 -28.11 -3.55 8.14
C ARG A 218 -28.01 -5.08 8.14
N ASP A 219 -28.33 -5.72 7.04
CA ASP A 219 -28.17 -7.17 6.88
C ASP A 219 -26.68 -7.56 6.80
N PRO A 220 -26.11 -8.28 7.78
CA PRO A 220 -24.69 -8.63 7.80
C PRO A 220 -24.26 -9.55 6.64
N LYS A 221 -25.19 -10.23 5.97
CA LYS A 221 -24.90 -11.11 4.83
C LYS A 221 -25.10 -10.44 3.47
N ARG A 222 -25.62 -9.21 3.46
CA ARG A 222 -25.93 -8.50 2.24
C ARG A 222 -24.72 -7.72 1.74
N VAL A 223 -24.59 -7.68 0.42
CA VAL A 223 -23.64 -6.84 -0.29
C VAL A 223 -24.41 -5.79 -1.07
N TRP A 224 -24.13 -4.52 -0.82
CA TRP A 224 -24.72 -3.40 -1.56
C TRP A 224 -23.81 -3.03 -2.72
N SER A 225 -24.38 -2.76 -3.88
CA SER A 225 -23.65 -2.24 -5.04
C SER A 225 -24.39 -1.05 -5.62
N ARG A 226 -23.67 0.00 -5.96
CA ARG A 226 -24.21 1.21 -6.59
C ARG A 226 -23.23 1.76 -7.60
N ASP A 227 -23.75 2.47 -8.59
CA ASP A 227 -22.93 3.09 -9.64
C ASP A 227 -22.85 4.62 -9.48
N ASP A 228 -23.59 5.18 -8.52
CA ASP A 228 -23.67 6.60 -8.17
C ASP A 228 -22.92 6.94 -6.86
N ALA A 229 -22.00 6.07 -6.42
CA ALA A 229 -21.19 6.32 -5.22
C ALA A 229 -20.24 7.50 -5.44
N ARG A 230 -19.99 8.31 -4.40
CA ARG A 230 -19.04 9.43 -4.47
C ARG A 230 -18.23 9.54 -3.18
N ILE A 231 -17.06 10.15 -3.24
CA ILE A 231 -16.30 10.51 -2.03
C ILE A 231 -16.48 12.00 -1.81
N TRP A 232 -16.97 12.40 -0.64
CA TRP A 232 -17.07 13.81 -0.25
C TRP A 232 -15.83 14.25 0.50
N TYR A 233 -15.25 15.36 0.08
CA TYR A 233 -14.07 15.95 0.71
C TYR A 233 -14.45 17.13 1.60
N SER A 234 -13.64 17.36 2.63
CA SER A 234 -13.82 18.51 3.55
C SER A 234 -13.73 19.87 2.86
N SER A 235 -13.18 19.92 1.64
CA SER A 235 -13.17 21.12 0.79
C SER A 235 -14.52 21.43 0.12
N GLY A 236 -15.56 20.63 0.38
CA GLY A 236 -16.89 20.78 -0.23
C GLY A 236 -17.02 20.20 -1.64
N HIS A 237 -15.94 19.63 -2.18
CA HIS A 237 -15.96 18.94 -3.48
C HIS A 237 -16.23 17.45 -3.29
N SER A 238 -16.82 16.81 -4.29
CA SER A 238 -16.90 15.35 -4.37
C SER A 238 -16.08 14.83 -5.54
N THR A 239 -15.79 13.54 -5.54
CA THR A 239 -15.45 12.85 -6.79
C THR A 239 -16.62 12.90 -7.77
N ASN A 240 -16.32 12.54 -9.03
CA ASN A 240 -17.35 12.03 -9.93
C ASN A 240 -17.95 10.73 -9.36
N GLU A 241 -18.97 10.22 -10.05
CA GLU A 241 -19.57 8.95 -9.70
C GLU A 241 -18.57 7.81 -9.85
N LEU A 242 -18.64 6.86 -8.93
CA LEU A 242 -17.79 5.68 -8.84
C LEU A 242 -18.67 4.44 -8.80
N TYR A 243 -18.14 3.34 -9.32
CA TYR A 243 -18.68 2.03 -8.99
C TYR A 243 -18.33 1.73 -7.54
N GLY A 244 -19.35 1.50 -6.73
CA GLY A 244 -19.20 1.25 -5.32
C GLY A 244 -19.81 -0.09 -4.92
N GLN A 245 -19.15 -0.78 -3.98
CA GLN A 245 -19.68 -1.94 -3.28
C GLN A 245 -19.42 -1.80 -1.78
N ALA A 246 -20.37 -2.22 -0.96
CA ALA A 246 -20.24 -2.19 0.49
C ALA A 246 -20.75 -3.48 1.13
N ALA A 247 -20.15 -3.87 2.25
CA ALA A 247 -20.54 -5.05 3.02
C ALA A 247 -20.15 -4.87 4.50
N TRP A 248 -20.99 -5.35 5.41
CA TRP A 248 -20.72 -5.28 6.85
C TRP A 248 -19.75 -6.38 7.27
N ALA A 249 -18.77 -6.02 8.09
CA ALA A 249 -17.92 -6.95 8.81
C ALA A 249 -18.09 -6.65 10.30
N GLY A 250 -19.06 -7.31 10.95
CA GLY A 250 -19.46 -6.98 12.33
C GLY A 250 -20.01 -5.54 12.44
N ASP A 251 -19.40 -4.73 13.31
CA ASP A 251 -19.83 -3.36 13.64
C ASP A 251 -19.32 -2.26 12.69
N ARG A 252 -18.67 -2.63 11.57
CA ARG A 252 -18.13 -1.67 10.60
C ARG A 252 -18.45 -2.09 9.18
N LEU A 253 -18.64 -1.11 8.32
CA LEU A 253 -18.91 -1.27 6.91
C LEU A 253 -17.61 -1.11 6.12
N PHE A 254 -17.25 -2.12 5.32
CA PHE A 254 -16.27 -1.96 4.26
C PHE A 254 -16.94 -1.33 3.04
N VAL A 255 -16.26 -0.36 2.42
CA VAL A 255 -16.72 0.34 1.23
C VAL A 255 -15.59 0.37 0.22
N VAL A 256 -15.79 -0.27 -0.94
CA VAL A 256 -14.86 -0.26 -2.06
C VAL A 256 -15.45 0.58 -3.17
N MET A 257 -14.72 1.59 -3.64
CA MET A 257 -15.14 2.50 -4.70
C MET A 257 -14.06 2.62 -5.77
N VAL A 258 -14.41 2.45 -7.04
CA VAL A 258 -13.48 2.48 -8.17
C VAL A 258 -14.03 3.27 -9.35
N GLU A 259 -13.13 3.91 -10.12
CA GLU A 259 -13.49 4.66 -11.33
C GLU A 259 -13.83 3.74 -12.51
N GLU A 260 -13.22 2.55 -12.57
CA GLU A 260 -13.37 1.55 -13.63
C GLU A 260 -12.96 0.17 -13.13
N SER A 261 -13.19 -0.86 -13.94
CA SER A 261 -12.74 -2.24 -13.67
C SER A 261 -13.25 -2.80 -12.33
N ALA A 262 -14.47 -2.43 -11.96
CA ALA A 262 -15.19 -3.01 -10.82
C ALA A 262 -15.37 -4.52 -11.03
N PRO A 263 -14.77 -5.39 -10.20
CA PRO A 263 -14.75 -6.84 -10.42
C PRO A 263 -16.14 -7.47 -10.30
N TRP A 264 -17.03 -6.89 -9.49
CA TRP A 264 -18.43 -7.31 -9.34
C TRP A 264 -19.35 -6.89 -10.51
N ARG A 265 -18.81 -6.33 -11.59
CA ARG A 265 -19.56 -5.94 -12.80
C ARG A 265 -18.98 -6.67 -14.01
N SER A 266 -19.85 -7.20 -14.87
CA SER A 266 -19.45 -7.76 -16.17
C SER A 266 -18.85 -6.71 -17.12
N TYR A 267 -19.25 -5.45 -16.96
CA TYR A 267 -18.73 -4.31 -17.72
C TYR A 267 -18.71 -3.04 -16.85
N SER A 268 -17.55 -2.43 -16.69
CA SER A 268 -17.31 -1.26 -15.83
C SER A 268 -16.26 -0.32 -16.45
N PRO A 269 -16.62 0.41 -17.53
CA PRO A 269 -15.72 1.37 -18.16
C PRO A 269 -15.43 2.56 -17.21
N PRO A 270 -14.41 3.40 -17.50
CA PRO A 270 -14.26 4.69 -16.81
C PRO A 270 -15.57 5.46 -16.73
N ARG A 271 -15.94 5.89 -15.53
CA ARG A 271 -17.08 6.78 -15.30
C ARG A 271 -16.88 8.12 -16.02
N GLU A 272 -17.98 8.83 -16.23
CA GLU A 272 -17.95 10.14 -16.87
C GLU A 272 -17.00 11.08 -16.12
N GLN A 273 -16.14 11.76 -16.87
CA GLN A 273 -15.13 12.70 -16.33
C GLN A 273 -14.09 12.07 -15.38
N THR A 274 -14.10 10.73 -15.15
CA THR A 274 -13.02 10.02 -14.44
C THR A 274 -11.99 9.41 -15.38
N SER A 275 -12.28 9.35 -16.68
CA SER A 275 -11.22 9.15 -17.66
C SER A 275 -10.27 10.36 -17.56
N LEU A 276 -9.20 10.22 -16.77
CA LEU A 276 -7.95 10.88 -17.11
C LEU A 276 -7.80 10.63 -18.61
N GLN A 277 -7.74 11.70 -19.42
CA GLN A 277 -7.45 11.62 -20.85
C GLN A 277 -6.52 10.43 -21.03
N ARG A 278 -7.02 9.32 -21.62
CA ARG A 278 -6.24 8.08 -21.73
C ARG A 278 -4.86 8.53 -22.14
N LYS A 279 -3.86 8.33 -21.27
CA LYS A 279 -2.49 8.74 -21.59
C LYS A 279 -2.24 8.15 -22.95
N SER A 280 -2.11 9.02 -23.95
CA SER A 280 -2.09 8.60 -25.33
C SER A 280 -1.06 7.48 -25.44
N ARG A 281 -1.38 6.42 -26.19
CA ARG A 281 -0.39 5.39 -26.52
C ARG A 281 0.86 6.02 -27.14
N TRP A 282 0.74 7.25 -27.64
CA TRP A 282 1.78 8.06 -28.22
C TRP A 282 2.18 9.22 -27.30
N ALA A 283 3.48 9.37 -27.08
CA ALA A 283 4.07 10.55 -26.47
C ALA A 283 5.09 11.17 -27.42
N THR A 284 5.30 12.48 -27.33
CA THR A 284 6.38 13.17 -28.04
C THR A 284 7.52 13.43 -27.07
N CYS A 285 8.74 13.03 -27.45
CA CYS A 285 9.92 13.30 -26.64
C CYS A 285 10.36 14.75 -26.87
N ASN A 286 10.36 15.58 -25.82
CA ASN A 286 10.82 16.97 -25.92
C ASN A 286 12.31 17.09 -26.30
N THR A 287 13.12 16.08 -26.02
CA THR A 287 14.55 16.04 -26.37
C THR A 287 14.77 15.58 -27.81
N CYS A 288 14.03 14.57 -28.26
CA CYS A 288 14.20 14.00 -29.61
C CYS A 288 13.29 14.66 -30.66
N ALA A 289 12.28 15.43 -30.24
CA ALA A 289 11.17 15.92 -31.06
C ALA A 289 10.41 14.82 -31.84
N LYS A 290 10.57 13.54 -31.45
CA LYS A 290 9.93 12.39 -32.11
C LYS A 290 8.76 11.87 -31.28
N SER A 291 7.66 11.57 -31.96
CA SER A 291 6.55 10.82 -31.40
C SER A 291 6.89 9.33 -31.32
N PHE A 292 6.51 8.67 -30.23
CA PHE A 292 6.82 7.27 -29.97
C PHE A 292 5.69 6.60 -29.20
N GLU A 293 5.54 5.27 -29.37
CA GLU A 293 4.61 4.48 -28.57
C GLU A 293 5.18 4.25 -27.15
N VAL A 294 4.35 4.51 -26.13
CA VAL A 294 4.75 4.46 -24.73
C VAL A 294 4.79 3.01 -24.24
N HIS A 295 5.97 2.41 -24.22
CA HIS A 295 6.19 1.06 -23.67
C HIS A 295 6.69 1.06 -22.22
N ARG A 296 7.35 2.14 -21.77
CA ARG A 296 7.98 2.21 -20.44
C ARG A 296 7.86 3.61 -19.85
N TYR A 297 7.74 3.68 -18.52
CA TYR A 297 7.73 4.93 -17.76
C TYR A 297 8.98 5.06 -16.91
N CYS A 298 9.43 6.29 -16.69
CA CYS A 298 10.53 6.57 -15.77
C CYS A 298 10.08 6.35 -14.32
N LEU A 299 10.85 5.57 -13.55
CA LEU A 299 10.55 5.30 -12.13
C LEU A 299 10.71 6.54 -11.24
N THR A 300 11.41 7.58 -11.71
CA THR A 300 11.70 8.79 -10.94
C THR A 300 10.68 9.90 -11.18
N CYS A 301 10.39 10.26 -12.44
CA CYS A 301 9.44 11.33 -12.77
C CYS A 301 8.07 10.85 -13.27
N SER A 302 7.87 9.53 -13.42
CA SER A 302 6.62 8.92 -13.89
C SER A 302 6.15 9.39 -15.28
N LYS A 303 7.03 10.02 -16.08
CA LYS A 303 6.78 10.39 -17.49
C LYS A 303 7.19 9.24 -18.44
N PRO A 304 6.58 9.14 -19.64
CA PRO A 304 7.00 8.19 -20.67
C PRO A 304 8.49 8.30 -20.98
N LYS A 305 9.17 7.15 -21.11
CA LYS A 305 10.57 7.07 -21.53
C LYS A 305 10.62 6.79 -23.02
N CYS A 306 11.25 7.67 -23.80
CA CYS A 306 11.39 7.44 -25.24
C CYS A 306 12.35 6.26 -25.52
N PRO A 307 12.36 5.69 -26.74
CA PRO A 307 13.28 4.61 -27.10
C PRO A 307 14.76 4.94 -26.90
N SER A 308 15.14 6.22 -27.03
CA SER A 308 16.50 6.73 -26.76
C SER A 308 16.79 6.94 -25.26
N GLY A 309 15.84 6.65 -24.38
CA GLY A 309 16.01 6.68 -22.93
C GLY A 309 15.71 8.02 -22.25
N HIS A 310 15.29 9.05 -22.98
CA HIS A 310 14.95 10.36 -22.41
C HIS A 310 13.59 10.34 -21.72
N CYS A 311 13.46 11.15 -20.66
CA CYS A 311 12.22 11.36 -19.92
C CYS A 311 12.20 12.76 -19.30
N GLY A 312 11.23 13.07 -18.43
CA GLY A 312 11.16 14.36 -17.74
C GLY A 312 12.34 14.67 -16.80
N CYS A 313 13.16 13.67 -16.46
CA CYS A 313 14.40 13.85 -15.69
C CYS A 313 15.60 14.25 -16.56
N THR A 314 15.50 14.18 -17.89
CA THR A 314 16.59 14.56 -18.78
C THR A 314 16.63 16.08 -18.83
N ALA A 315 17.48 16.67 -17.98
CA ALA A 315 17.70 18.11 -17.94
C ALA A 315 18.25 18.60 -19.31
N PRO A 316 17.71 19.68 -19.90
CA PRO A 316 18.16 20.17 -21.21
C PRO A 316 19.61 20.67 -21.21
N THR A 317 20.09 21.20 -20.09
CA THR A 317 21.21 22.16 -20.09
C THR A 317 22.62 21.59 -20.18
N LEU A 318 22.84 20.29 -19.96
CA LEU A 318 24.20 19.69 -19.99
C LEU A 318 24.56 19.09 -21.35
N PHE A 319 23.64 19.08 -22.29
CA PHE A 319 23.76 18.34 -23.53
C PHE A 319 23.26 19.18 -24.71
N GLU A 320 23.49 20.48 -24.70
CA GLU A 320 23.14 21.39 -25.79
C GLU A 320 24.38 21.75 -26.63
N LYS A 321 24.24 21.73 -27.95
CA LYS A 321 25.26 22.10 -28.95
C LYS A 321 24.59 22.96 -30.02
N MET A 322 25.25 24.03 -30.46
CA MET A 322 24.80 24.84 -31.59
C MET A 322 25.13 24.12 -32.91
N CYS A 323 24.18 24.05 -33.83
CA CYS A 323 24.40 23.52 -35.17
C CYS A 323 25.04 24.58 -36.08
N ASP A 324 26.15 24.25 -36.74
CA ASP A 324 26.86 25.21 -37.60
C ASP A 324 26.11 25.55 -38.90
N SER A 325 25.13 24.72 -39.29
CA SER A 325 24.33 24.94 -40.51
C SER A 325 23.09 25.80 -40.23
N CYS A 326 22.24 25.38 -39.29
CA CYS A 326 20.98 26.09 -39.01
C CYS A 326 21.08 27.08 -37.84
N THR A 327 22.23 27.17 -37.16
CA THR A 327 22.51 28.07 -36.02
C THR A 327 21.63 27.89 -34.78
N PHE A 328 20.72 26.92 -34.77
CA PHE A 328 19.90 26.61 -33.61
C PHE A 328 20.69 25.79 -32.57
N VAL A 329 20.46 26.12 -31.29
CA VAL A 329 20.90 25.29 -30.16
C VAL A 329 20.01 24.04 -30.08
N LYS A 330 20.63 22.87 -30.17
CA LYS A 330 19.95 21.57 -30.23
C LYS A 330 20.62 20.61 -29.23
N HIS A 331 19.88 19.61 -28.75
CA HIS A 331 20.46 18.61 -27.87
C HIS A 331 21.50 17.74 -28.61
N THR A 332 22.58 17.30 -27.96
CA THR A 332 23.70 16.55 -28.56
C THR A 332 23.27 15.25 -29.23
N SER A 333 22.17 14.63 -28.78
CA SER A 333 21.58 13.45 -29.44
C SER A 333 21.06 13.72 -30.86
N GLN A 334 20.81 14.99 -31.21
CA GLN A 334 20.42 15.43 -32.55
C GLN A 334 21.63 15.56 -33.50
N PHE A 335 22.83 15.25 -33.03
CA PHE A 335 24.05 15.20 -33.83
C PHE A 335 24.47 13.75 -34.00
N THR A 336 25.06 13.43 -35.14
CA THR A 336 25.83 12.18 -35.31
C THR A 336 27.13 12.31 -34.52
N GLU A 337 27.68 11.22 -33.98
CA GLU A 337 28.88 11.28 -33.15
C GLU A 337 30.04 11.97 -33.91
N GLY A 338 30.60 13.02 -33.33
CA GLY A 338 31.63 13.86 -33.97
C GLY A 338 31.12 14.94 -34.95
N SER A 339 29.83 14.97 -35.30
CA SER A 339 29.26 15.95 -36.25
C SER A 339 28.98 17.30 -35.60
N ALA A 340 29.27 18.39 -36.32
CA ALA A 340 28.89 19.77 -35.97
C ALA A 340 27.57 20.23 -36.61
N VAL A 341 27.00 19.39 -37.48
CA VAL A 341 25.72 19.61 -38.15
C VAL A 341 24.69 18.65 -37.56
N CYS A 342 23.48 19.15 -37.26
CA CYS A 342 22.42 18.28 -36.72
C CYS A 342 21.83 17.39 -37.82
N LYS A 343 21.28 16.24 -37.43
CA LYS A 343 20.65 15.23 -38.31
C LYS A 343 19.50 15.75 -39.19
N GLU A 344 18.92 16.89 -38.86
CA GLU A 344 17.88 17.55 -39.69
C GLU A 344 18.49 18.37 -40.84
N CYS A 345 19.78 18.68 -40.78
CA CYS A 345 20.53 19.46 -41.75
C CYS A 345 21.59 18.63 -42.50
N GLU A 346 21.74 17.35 -42.15
CA GLU A 346 22.46 16.34 -42.93
C GLU A 346 21.58 15.86 -44.09
#